data_AF-A0A358Y3I5-F1
#
_entry.id   AF-A0A358Y3I5-F1
#
_cell.length_a   1.000
_cell.length_b   1.000
_cell.length_c   1.000
_cell.angle_alpha   90.00
_cell.angle_beta   90.00
_cell.angle_gamma   90.00
#
_symmetry.space_group_name_H-M   'P 1'
#
loop_
_entity.id
_entity.type
_entity.pdbx_description
1 polymer ?
#
loop_
_entity_poly.entity_id
_entity_poly.type
_entity_poly.pdbx_seq_one_letter_code
_entity_poly.pdbx_strand_id
1 'polypeptide(L)'
;MKIGFVFEGKLIKKIQFQKGSTAVLTIGRIEGNDIVLSLPQISKKHAQLIYDEAGDTYLIDLESRNGTFVNGNKLIPNSPNKISIGDKITLAVENQVELLITQDDFNISSVELKPSTNVDTQTSKTSISEALKGKNKVIIGRNDDCDFVISSPSVSRKHAMIERISDSS
;
A
#
# COMPACT_ATOMS: atom_id res chain seq x y z
N MET A 1 -2.41 -4.14 12.91
CA MET A 1 -1.67 -4.43 11.67
C MET A 1 -2.12 -3.50 10.56
N LYS A 2 -1.23 -2.99 9.69
CA LYS A 2 -1.59 -2.16 8.52
C LYS A 2 -1.43 -2.98 7.24
N ILE A 3 -2.44 -3.00 6.37
CA ILE A 3 -2.34 -3.60 5.03
C ILE A 3 -2.51 -2.49 4.00
N GLY A 4 -1.69 -2.52 2.96
CA GLY A 4 -1.71 -1.55 1.88
C GLY A 4 -1.82 -2.29 0.56
N PHE A 5 -2.71 -1.76 -0.26
CA PHE A 5 -3.01 -2.25 -1.59
C PHE A 5 -2.28 -1.32 -2.54
N VAL A 6 -1.30 -1.84 -3.27
CA VAL A 6 -0.48 -1.08 -4.21
C VAL A 6 -0.76 -1.58 -5.62
N PHE A 7 -0.99 -0.63 -6.52
CA PHE A 7 -1.20 -0.91 -7.94
C PHE A 7 -0.39 0.10 -8.75
N GLU A 8 0.45 -0.40 -9.66
CA GLU A 8 1.35 0.43 -10.47
C GLU A 8 2.19 1.42 -9.63
N GLY A 9 2.69 0.96 -8.48
CA GLY A 9 3.48 1.77 -7.54
C GLY A 9 2.66 2.81 -6.75
N LYS A 10 1.33 2.84 -6.91
CA LYS A 10 0.43 3.74 -6.17
C LYS A 10 -0.36 2.98 -5.12
N LEU A 11 -0.36 3.50 -3.89
CA LEU A 11 -1.24 3.00 -2.83
C LEU A 11 -2.69 3.37 -3.16
N ILE A 12 -3.51 2.36 -3.42
CA ILE A 12 -4.93 2.52 -3.75
C ILE A 12 -5.83 2.42 -2.51
N LYS A 13 -5.41 1.64 -1.50
CA LYS A 13 -6.14 1.53 -0.23
C LYS A 13 -5.22 1.14 0.90
N LYS A 14 -5.52 1.59 2.11
CA LYS A 14 -4.84 1.20 3.35
C LYS A 14 -5.87 0.86 4.40
N ILE A 15 -5.64 -0.21 5.13
CA ILE A 15 -6.54 -0.71 6.17
C ILE A 15 -5.71 -0.98 7.42
N GLN A 16 -6.24 -0.59 8.57
CA GLN A 16 -5.65 -0.83 9.88
C GLN A 16 -6.56 -1.76 10.68
N PHE A 17 -6.01 -2.88 11.12
CA PHE A 17 -6.64 -3.78 12.09
C PHE A 17 -6.17 -3.46 13.50
N GLN A 18 -7.08 -3.55 14.46
CA GLN A 18 -6.79 -3.44 15.89
C GLN A 18 -6.38 -4.80 16.45
N LYS A 19 -5.55 -4.82 17.49
CA LYS A 19 -5.21 -6.09 18.15
C LYS A 19 -6.46 -6.61 18.89
N GLY A 20 -6.76 -7.90 18.75
CA GLY A 20 -7.96 -8.51 19.35
C GLY A 20 -9.26 -8.23 18.60
N SER A 21 -9.24 -7.55 17.44
CA SER A 21 -10.40 -7.45 16.56
C SER A 21 -10.44 -8.58 15.55
N THR A 22 -11.62 -8.96 15.09
CA THR A 22 -11.77 -9.80 13.89
C THR A 22 -12.23 -8.95 12.72
N ALA A 23 -11.80 -9.31 11.51
CA ALA A 23 -12.25 -8.65 10.30
C ALA A 23 -12.27 -9.63 9.12
N VAL A 24 -13.27 -9.47 8.27
CA VAL A 24 -13.37 -10.16 6.99
C VAL A 24 -13.50 -9.10 5.92
N LEU A 25 -12.59 -9.11 4.96
CA LEU A 25 -12.59 -8.18 3.84
C LEU A 25 -12.65 -8.93 2.54
N THR A 26 -13.48 -8.43 1.64
CA THR A 26 -13.63 -8.95 0.29
C THR A 26 -12.87 -8.09 -0.70
N ILE A 27 -12.21 -8.74 -1.66
CA ILE A 27 -11.47 -8.11 -2.74
C ILE A 27 -12.10 -8.53 -4.05
N GLY A 28 -12.40 -7.58 -4.93
CA GLY A 28 -13.00 -7.90 -6.23
C GLY A 28 -13.19 -6.71 -7.14
N ARG A 29 -13.68 -6.99 -8.36
CA ARG A 29 -13.76 -5.98 -9.43
C ARG A 29 -14.97 -5.07 -9.36
N ILE A 30 -16.06 -5.54 -8.77
CA ILE A 30 -17.32 -4.80 -8.74
C ILE A 30 -17.50 -4.08 -7.41
N GLU A 31 -18.34 -3.06 -7.43
CA GLU A 31 -18.84 -2.41 -6.23
C GLU A 31 -19.50 -3.43 -5.28
N GLY A 32 -19.37 -3.16 -3.98
CA GLY A 32 -19.83 -4.05 -2.90
C GLY A 32 -18.76 -4.97 -2.33
N ASN A 33 -17.53 -4.95 -2.87
CA ASN A 33 -16.36 -5.49 -2.18
C ASN A 33 -15.72 -4.43 -1.27
N ASP A 34 -15.08 -4.83 -0.18
CA ASP A 34 -14.37 -3.91 0.72
C ASP A 34 -13.17 -3.25 0.02
N ILE A 35 -12.49 -4.00 -0.85
CA ILE A 35 -11.47 -3.49 -1.77
C ILE A 35 -11.92 -3.72 -3.19
N VAL A 36 -12.30 -2.63 -3.86
CA VAL A 36 -12.70 -2.64 -5.26
C VAL A 36 -11.48 -2.37 -6.14
N LEU A 37 -11.18 -3.31 -7.03
CA LEU A 37 -10.14 -3.21 -8.05
C LEU A 37 -10.81 -3.33 -9.42
N SER A 38 -11.26 -2.21 -9.98
CA SER A 38 -12.08 -2.16 -11.22
C SER A 38 -11.30 -2.51 -12.50
N LEU A 39 -10.60 -3.63 -12.50
CA LEU A 39 -9.69 -4.09 -13.53
C LEU A 39 -10.19 -5.41 -14.14
N PRO A 40 -10.26 -5.57 -15.47
CA PRO A 40 -10.85 -6.73 -16.14
C PRO A 40 -10.30 -8.11 -15.71
N GLN A 41 -9.05 -8.17 -15.26
CA GLN A 41 -8.35 -9.36 -14.79
C GLN A 41 -8.78 -9.82 -13.38
N ILE A 42 -9.44 -8.96 -12.62
CA ILE A 42 -9.95 -9.28 -11.29
C ILE A 42 -11.38 -9.84 -11.41
N SER A 43 -11.64 -11.00 -10.78
CA SER A 43 -13.00 -11.55 -10.65
C SER A 43 -13.92 -10.60 -9.88
N LYS A 44 -15.25 -10.71 -10.10
CA LYS A 44 -16.25 -9.90 -9.39
C LYS A 44 -16.10 -10.01 -7.87
N LYS A 45 -15.92 -11.23 -7.37
CA LYS A 45 -15.38 -11.57 -6.05
C LYS A 45 -14.13 -12.39 -6.31
N HIS A 46 -12.98 -11.93 -5.86
CA HIS A 46 -11.69 -12.48 -6.25
C HIS A 46 -11.04 -13.22 -5.09
N ALA A 47 -10.88 -12.53 -3.97
CA ALA A 47 -10.24 -13.07 -2.79
C ALA A 47 -10.90 -12.51 -1.54
N GLN A 48 -10.65 -13.17 -0.41
CA GLN A 48 -11.08 -12.75 0.90
C GLN A 48 -9.87 -12.74 1.83
N LEU A 49 -9.76 -11.66 2.60
CA LEU A 49 -8.78 -11.53 3.66
C LEU A 49 -9.47 -11.66 5.01
N ILE A 50 -8.98 -12.56 5.85
CA ILE A 50 -9.48 -12.79 7.19
C ILE A 50 -8.38 -12.38 8.16
N TYR A 51 -8.73 -11.51 9.10
CA TYR A 51 -7.89 -11.18 10.24
C TYR A 51 -8.60 -11.68 11.49
N ASP A 52 -7.92 -12.50 12.29
CA ASP A 52 -8.49 -13.09 13.49
C ASP A 52 -8.05 -12.36 14.77
N GLU A 53 -8.67 -12.76 15.89
CA GLU A 53 -8.40 -12.18 17.21
C GLU A 53 -7.00 -12.49 17.74
N ALA A 54 -6.37 -13.57 17.25
CA ALA A 54 -4.98 -13.92 17.56
C ALA A 54 -3.98 -13.01 16.85
N GLY A 55 -4.44 -12.25 15.85
CA GLY A 55 -3.64 -11.36 15.02
C GLY A 55 -3.07 -12.03 13.78
N ASP A 56 -3.51 -13.26 13.48
CA ASP A 56 -3.16 -13.96 12.27
C ASP A 56 -4.00 -13.47 11.10
N THR A 57 -3.40 -13.54 9.91
CA THR A 57 -4.04 -13.11 8.67
C THR A 57 -4.05 -14.24 7.66
N TYR A 58 -5.18 -14.44 7.02
CA TYR A 58 -5.38 -15.48 6.01
C TYR A 58 -5.91 -14.87 4.73
N LEU A 59 -5.44 -15.40 3.61
CA LEU A 59 -5.92 -15.08 2.28
C LEU A 59 -6.58 -16.32 1.69
N ILE A 60 -7.78 -16.13 1.15
CA ILE A 60 -8.55 -17.16 0.45
C ILE A 60 -8.80 -16.68 -0.96
N ASP A 61 -8.37 -17.42 -1.96
CA ASP A 61 -8.79 -17.23 -3.35
C ASP A 61 -10.21 -17.76 -3.53
N LEU A 62 -11.13 -16.93 -4.04
CA LEU A 62 -12.55 -17.28 -4.22
C LEU A 62 -12.82 -17.81 -5.63
N GLU A 63 -12.04 -18.81 -6.05
CA GLU A 63 -12.05 -19.37 -7.41
C GLU A 63 -11.89 -18.29 -8.48
N SER A 64 -10.89 -17.45 -8.30
CA SER A 64 -10.67 -16.36 -9.23
C SER A 64 -10.22 -16.88 -10.60
N ARG A 65 -10.62 -16.20 -11.68
CA ARG A 65 -10.31 -16.65 -13.06
C ARG A 65 -8.80 -16.73 -13.30
N ASN A 66 -8.06 -15.76 -12.80
CA ASN A 66 -6.63 -15.62 -13.06
C ASN A 66 -5.77 -16.17 -11.89
N GLY A 67 -6.39 -16.51 -10.76
CA GLY A 67 -5.72 -17.02 -9.57
C GLY A 67 -5.13 -15.92 -8.69
N THR A 68 -4.99 -16.26 -7.41
CA THR A 68 -4.24 -15.50 -6.40
C THR A 68 -2.92 -16.19 -6.10
N PHE A 69 -1.86 -15.41 -5.85
CA PHE A 69 -0.52 -15.90 -5.60
C PHE A 69 0.06 -15.22 -4.35
N VAL A 70 0.85 -15.96 -3.58
CA VAL A 70 1.67 -15.45 -2.47
C VAL A 70 3.12 -15.77 -2.77
N ASN A 71 3.97 -14.73 -2.83
CA ASN A 71 5.39 -14.85 -3.16
C ASN A 71 5.64 -15.62 -4.47
N GLY A 72 4.75 -15.42 -5.46
CA GLY A 72 4.80 -16.11 -6.77
C GLY A 72 4.18 -17.51 -6.80
N ASN A 73 3.80 -18.08 -5.65
CA ASN A 73 3.17 -19.40 -5.58
C ASN A 73 1.64 -19.27 -5.65
N LYS A 74 1.01 -20.00 -6.58
CA LYS A 74 -0.44 -19.97 -6.74
C LYS A 74 -1.12 -20.63 -5.54
N LEU A 75 -2.13 -19.96 -4.99
CA LEU A 75 -2.93 -20.51 -3.92
C LEU A 75 -3.90 -21.58 -4.42
N ILE A 76 -4.25 -22.52 -3.54
CA ILE A 76 -5.37 -23.43 -3.75
C ILE A 76 -6.67 -22.65 -3.48
N PRO A 77 -7.62 -22.61 -4.44
CA PRO A 77 -8.91 -21.95 -4.25
C PRO A 77 -9.69 -22.46 -3.03
N ASN A 78 -10.45 -21.57 -2.39
CA ASN A 78 -11.27 -21.79 -1.21
C ASN A 78 -10.53 -22.34 0.03
N SER A 79 -9.19 -22.33 0.01
CA SER A 79 -8.36 -22.75 1.14
C SER A 79 -7.80 -21.53 1.87
N PRO A 80 -7.91 -21.44 3.21
CA PRO A 80 -7.23 -20.41 3.99
C PRO A 80 -5.72 -20.58 3.92
N ASN A 81 -5.03 -19.59 3.37
CA ASN A 81 -3.57 -19.55 3.34
C ASN A 81 -3.09 -18.46 4.28
N LYS A 82 -2.36 -18.85 5.33
CA LYS A 82 -1.79 -17.89 6.27
C LYS A 82 -0.76 -17.01 5.55
N ILE A 83 -0.89 -15.70 5.72
CA ILE A 83 -0.03 -14.68 5.13
C ILE A 83 0.61 -13.86 6.24
N SER A 84 1.86 -13.48 6.03
CA SER A 84 2.70 -12.78 7.00
C SER A 84 3.16 -11.43 6.47
N ILE A 85 3.67 -10.60 7.37
CA ILE A 85 4.29 -9.33 7.01
C ILE A 85 5.46 -9.56 6.05
N GLY A 86 5.54 -8.73 5.02
CA GLY A 86 6.53 -8.85 3.95
C GLY A 86 6.11 -9.77 2.80
N ASP A 87 5.05 -10.57 2.95
CA ASP A 87 4.54 -11.36 1.83
C ASP A 87 4.01 -10.47 0.72
N LYS A 88 4.38 -10.82 -0.50
CA LYS A 88 3.90 -10.20 -1.73
C LYS A 88 2.73 -11.01 -2.27
N ILE A 89 1.54 -10.41 -2.28
CA ILE A 89 0.34 -11.07 -2.82
C ILE A 89 0.04 -10.51 -4.20
N THR A 90 -0.23 -11.37 -5.16
CA THR A 90 -0.61 -11.00 -6.53
C THR A 90 -1.98 -11.58 -6.88
N LEU A 91 -2.93 -10.72 -7.26
CA LEU A 91 -4.31 -11.14 -7.61
C LEU A 91 -4.51 -11.38 -9.11
N ALA A 92 -3.53 -11.06 -9.97
CA ALA A 92 -3.58 -11.42 -11.38
C ALA A 92 -2.19 -11.27 -11.99
N VAL A 93 -1.74 -12.30 -12.72
CA VAL A 93 -0.37 -12.38 -13.27
C VAL A 93 -0.07 -11.24 -14.26
N GLU A 94 -1.05 -10.82 -15.06
CA GLU A 94 -0.83 -9.88 -16.17
C GLU A 94 -0.72 -8.40 -15.74
N ASN A 95 -1.18 -8.03 -14.54
CA ASN A 95 -1.28 -6.63 -14.11
C ASN A 95 -0.91 -6.42 -12.64
N GLN A 96 0.11 -7.14 -12.14
CA GLN A 96 0.74 -7.02 -10.81
C GLN A 96 -0.02 -6.11 -9.82
N VAL A 97 -1.18 -6.57 -9.36
CA VAL A 97 -1.85 -5.95 -8.22
C VAL A 97 -1.17 -6.54 -7.01
N GLU A 98 -0.35 -5.72 -6.36
CA GLU A 98 0.49 -6.16 -5.25
C GLU A 98 -0.11 -5.71 -3.93
N LEU A 99 -0.45 -6.68 -3.08
CA LEU A 99 -0.67 -6.38 -1.67
C LEU A 99 0.67 -6.42 -0.96
N LEU A 100 0.91 -5.39 -0.15
CA LEU A 100 1.99 -5.41 0.82
C LEU A 100 1.40 -5.42 2.23
N ILE A 101 1.81 -6.42 3.00
CA ILE A 101 1.51 -6.50 4.44
C ILE A 101 2.69 -5.89 5.18
N THR A 102 2.47 -4.82 5.94
CA THR A 102 3.55 -4.15 6.67
C THR A 102 3.15 -3.87 8.13
N GLN A 103 4.15 -3.84 9.01
CA GLN A 103 4.03 -3.22 10.32
C GLN A 103 4.64 -1.84 10.24
N ASP A 104 3.81 -0.85 10.52
CA ASP A 104 4.13 0.57 10.60
C ASP A 104 4.68 1.24 9.33
N ASP A 105 4.49 2.55 9.37
CA ASP A 105 4.29 3.54 8.32
C ASP A 105 4.71 3.13 6.90
N PHE A 106 3.69 2.98 6.04
CA PHE A 106 3.79 2.81 4.57
C PHE A 106 4.64 3.92 3.95
N ASN A 107 5.96 3.82 4.07
CA ASN A 107 6.91 4.62 3.34
C ASN A 107 7.11 3.91 2.00
N ILE A 108 6.34 4.33 1.00
CA ILE A 108 6.34 3.76 -0.37
C ILE A 108 7.69 3.99 -1.07
N SER A 109 8.59 4.77 -0.47
CA SER A 109 9.98 4.98 -0.89
C SER A 109 10.86 3.73 -0.85
N SER A 110 10.40 2.61 -0.29
CA SER A 110 11.18 1.36 -0.21
C SER A 110 10.81 0.29 -1.25
N VAL A 111 9.84 0.53 -2.15
CA VAL A 111 9.57 -0.40 -3.27
C VAL A 111 10.55 -0.10 -4.41
N GLU A 112 11.85 -0.20 -4.11
CA GLU A 112 12.91 -0.22 -5.12
C GLU A 112 13.07 -1.67 -5.61
N LEU A 113 12.69 -1.89 -6.87
CA LEU A 113 13.32 -2.93 -7.66
C LEU A 113 14.82 -2.59 -7.70
N LYS A 114 15.64 -3.27 -6.89
CA LYS A 114 17.09 -3.11 -6.94
C LYS A 114 17.59 -3.42 -8.36
N PRO A 115 18.41 -2.54 -8.94
CA PRO A 115 19.70 -2.97 -9.40
C PRO A 115 20.77 -2.36 -8.49
N SER A 116 21.65 -3.23 -8.01
CA SER A 116 22.85 -2.95 -7.25
C SER A 116 23.60 -1.70 -7.73
N THR A 117 24.03 -0.83 -6.81
CA THR A 117 25.43 -0.41 -6.61
C THR A 117 25.53 0.68 -5.54
N ASN A 118 26.63 0.66 -4.79
CA ASN A 118 27.02 1.65 -3.77
C ASN A 118 26.98 3.10 -4.28
N VAL A 119 26.77 4.07 -3.37
CA VAL A 119 27.66 5.22 -3.08
C VAL A 119 26.90 6.38 -2.38
N ASP A 120 27.47 6.77 -1.24
CA ASP A 120 27.50 8.06 -0.52
C ASP A 120 26.25 8.82 -0.03
N THR A 121 26.37 9.14 1.26
CA THR A 121 25.78 10.20 2.08
C THR A 121 25.28 11.44 1.35
N GLN A 122 23.96 11.68 1.39
CA GLN A 122 23.38 13.00 1.61
C GLN A 122 21.91 12.88 2.09
N THR A 123 21.60 13.61 3.15
CA THR A 123 20.41 13.54 3.99
C THR A 123 19.12 13.85 3.21
N SER A 124 18.49 12.82 2.66
CA SER A 124 17.12 12.92 2.18
C SER A 124 16.21 13.00 3.40
N LYS A 125 15.62 14.18 3.67
CA LYS A 125 14.57 14.34 4.68
C LYS A 125 13.38 13.47 4.27
N THR A 126 13.30 12.26 4.80
CA THR A 126 12.33 11.24 4.40
C THR A 126 11.10 11.20 5.30
N SER A 127 10.95 12.14 6.24
CA SER A 127 9.80 12.18 7.15
C SER A 127 9.07 13.53 7.20
N ILE A 128 7.74 13.49 7.03
CA ILE A 128 6.85 14.67 7.13
C ILE A 128 6.92 15.26 8.55
N SER A 129 7.15 14.41 9.55
CA SER A 129 7.36 14.80 10.95
C SER A 129 8.59 15.68 11.15
N GLU A 130 9.69 15.44 10.42
CA GLU A 130 10.87 16.32 10.42
C GLU A 130 10.63 17.60 9.62
N ALA A 131 9.87 17.55 8.53
CA ALA A 131 9.55 18.74 7.73
C ALA A 131 8.62 19.72 8.47
N LEU A 132 7.75 19.21 9.34
CA LEU A 132 6.84 20.02 10.18
C LEU A 132 7.47 20.46 11.51
N LYS A 133 8.69 20.02 11.86
CA LYS A 133 9.42 20.54 13.03
C LYS A 133 9.82 21.99 12.77
N GLY A 134 9.04 22.92 13.33
CA GLY A 134 9.32 24.36 13.28
C GLY A 134 8.69 25.10 12.09
N LYS A 135 7.87 24.44 11.28
CA LYS A 135 7.10 25.08 10.20
C LYS A 135 5.63 24.66 10.28
N ASN A 136 4.73 25.64 10.12
CA ASN A 136 3.29 25.37 10.06
C ASN A 136 2.84 24.95 8.66
N LYS A 137 3.73 25.00 7.67
CA LYS A 137 3.44 24.73 6.27
C LYS A 137 4.58 23.96 5.62
N VAL A 138 4.24 22.94 4.86
CA VAL A 138 5.14 22.09 4.06
C VAL A 138 4.66 22.09 2.62
N ILE A 139 5.57 22.40 1.69
CA ILE A 139 5.28 22.43 0.25
C ILE A 139 5.89 21.20 -0.42
N ILE A 140 5.08 20.50 -1.22
CA ILE A 140 5.49 19.35 -2.01
C ILE A 140 5.46 19.76 -3.48
N GLY A 141 6.55 19.54 -4.22
CA GLY A 141 6.61 19.95 -5.63
C GLY A 141 7.88 19.53 -6.34
N ARG A 142 7.98 19.88 -7.63
CA ARG A 142 9.10 19.53 -8.50
C ARG A 142 10.30 20.47 -8.32
N ASN A 143 10.06 21.69 -7.87
CA ASN A 143 11.14 22.66 -7.70
C ASN A 143 11.95 22.39 -6.43
N ASP A 144 13.20 22.81 -6.47
CA ASP A 144 14.14 22.79 -5.34
C ASP A 144 13.72 23.69 -4.16
N ASP A 145 12.83 24.66 -4.41
CA ASP A 145 12.24 25.53 -3.38
C ASP A 145 11.13 24.86 -2.55
N CYS A 146 10.82 23.58 -2.80
CA CYS A 146 9.84 22.80 -2.04
C CYS A 146 10.49 22.08 -0.85
N ASP A 147 9.74 21.92 0.25
CA ASP A 147 10.19 21.18 1.44
C ASP A 147 10.30 19.67 1.15
N PHE A 148 9.48 19.16 0.23
CA PHE A 148 9.59 17.81 -0.36
C PHE A 148 9.68 17.91 -1.87
N VAL A 149 10.87 17.61 -2.41
CA VAL A 149 11.13 17.66 -3.85
C VAL A 149 10.85 16.30 -4.47
N ILE A 150 9.91 16.25 -5.40
CA ILE A 150 9.65 15.08 -6.25
C ILE A 150 10.07 15.46 -7.67
N SER A 151 11.29 15.08 -8.04
CA SER A 151 11.95 15.41 -9.30
C SER A 151 11.36 14.66 -10.50
N SER A 152 10.07 14.85 -10.76
CA SER A 152 9.35 14.28 -11.90
C SER A 152 8.66 15.37 -12.73
N PRO A 153 8.74 15.32 -14.08
CA PRO A 153 8.04 16.25 -14.96
C PRO A 153 6.52 16.27 -14.77
N SER A 154 5.91 15.18 -14.28
CA SER A 154 4.48 15.06 -13.99
C SER A 154 4.05 15.78 -12.71
N VAL A 155 5.01 16.25 -11.90
CA VAL A 155 4.76 16.98 -10.67
C VAL A 155 4.87 18.48 -10.96
N SER A 156 3.90 19.25 -10.46
CA SER A 156 3.90 20.71 -10.59
C SER A 156 5.05 21.31 -9.79
N ARG A 157 5.55 22.47 -10.22
CA ARG A 157 6.58 23.24 -9.49
C ARG A 157 6.28 23.34 -7.99
N LYS A 158 5.02 23.62 -7.65
CA LYS A 158 4.42 23.48 -6.32
C LYS A 158 3.12 22.70 -6.50
N HIS A 159 3.08 21.45 -6.06
CA HIS A 159 2.00 20.52 -6.38
C HIS A 159 0.98 20.37 -5.25
N ALA A 160 1.45 20.27 -4.01
CA ALA A 160 0.59 20.14 -2.85
C ALA A 160 1.17 20.90 -1.65
N MET A 161 0.32 21.21 -0.69
CA MET A 161 0.67 21.93 0.53
C MET A 161 -0.02 21.27 1.71
N ILE A 162 0.75 21.04 2.77
CA ILE A 162 0.23 20.60 4.07
C ILE A 162 0.39 21.76 5.02
N GLU A 163 -0.69 22.15 5.68
CA GLU A 163 -0.70 23.19 6.71
C GLU A 163 -1.21 22.61 8.03
N ARG A 164 -0.50 22.92 9.12
CA ARG A 164 -0.92 22.53 10.46
C ARG A 164 -2.00 23.50 10.93
N ILE A 165 -3.22 23.02 11.03
CA ILE A 165 -4.33 23.75 11.65
C ILE A 165 -4.21 23.54 13.16
N SER A 166 -3.94 24.61 13.91
CA SER A 166 -4.07 24.59 15.37
C SER A 166 -5.52 24.84 15.74
N ASP A 167 -6.19 23.83 16.29
CA ASP A 167 -7.48 24.05 16.94
C ASP A 167 -7.27 25.03 18.09
N SER A 168 -7.86 26.21 17.95
CA SER A 168 -7.87 27.24 18.98
C SER A 168 -9.07 26.97 19.87
N SER A 169 -8.91 26.23 20.98
CA SER A 169 -9.80 26.22 22.16
C SER A 169 -9.13 25.50 23.32
#